data_AF-A0ABD0QYC4-F1
#
_entry.id   AF-A0ABD0QYC4-F1
#
_cell.length_a   1.000
_cell.length_b   1.000
_cell.length_c   1.000
_cell.angle_alpha   90.00
_cell.angle_beta   90.00
_cell.angle_gamma   90.00
#
_symmetry.space_group_name_H-M   'P 1'
#
loop_
_entity.id
_entity.type
_entity.pdbx_description
1 polymer ?
#
loop_
_entity_poly.entity_id
_entity_poly.type
_entity_poly.pdbx_seq_one_letter_code
_entity_poly.pdbx_strand_id
1 'polypeptide(L)' 'ATAQMEVRLADFISSSAPEKVMPLADGVLSFIHHQVIELSRDCLDKSREGLITSRYFYELQENLEKLHQD' A
#
# COMPACT_ATOMS: atom_id res chain seq x y z
N ALA A 1 -4.22 14.83 -10.96
CA ALA A 1 -4.22 14.32 -9.58
C ALA A 1 -3.75 12.87 -9.54
N THR A 2 -4.38 11.96 -10.30
CA THR A 2 -4.04 10.52 -10.34
C THR A 2 -2.56 10.23 -10.65
N ALA A 3 -1.97 10.87 -11.66
CA ALA A 3 -0.56 10.67 -11.99
C ALA A 3 0.41 11.03 -10.84
N GLN A 4 0.07 12.02 -10.00
CA GLN A 4 0.89 12.36 -8.83
C GLN A 4 0.74 11.33 -7.72
N MET A 5 -0.46 10.77 -7.54
CA MET A 5 -0.70 9.67 -6.61
C MET A 5 0.11 8.43 -7.01
N GLU A 6 0.11 8.08 -8.30
CA GLU A 6 0.86 6.93 -8.83
C GLU A 6 2.37 7.05 -8.61
N VAL A 7 2.96 8.23 -8.85
CA VAL A 7 4.38 8.45 -8.61
C VAL A 7 4.72 8.27 -7.13
N ARG A 8 3.92 8.84 -6.23
CA ARG A 8 4.15 8.72 -4.78
C ARG A 8 3.99 7.28 -4.29
N LEU A 9 3.03 6.52 -4.83
CA LEU A 9 2.86 5.10 -4.53
C LEU A 9 4.05 4.27 -5.03
N ALA A 10 4.52 4.53 -6.26
CA ALA A 10 5.66 3.84 -6.83
C ALA A 10 6.95 4.11 -6.03
N ASP A 11 7.19 5.37 -5.64
CA ASP A 11 8.33 5.75 -4.81
C ASP A 11 8.27 5.08 -3.43
N PHE A 12 7.08 5.06 -2.81
CA PHE A 12 6.85 4.38 -1.54
C PHE A 12 7.18 2.89 -1.65
N ILE A 13 6.59 2.17 -2.61
CA ILE A 13 6.84 0.72 -2.82
C ILE A 13 8.33 0.45 -3.07
N SER A 14 9.02 1.29 -3.84
CA SER A 14 10.45 1.17 -4.11
C SER A 14 11.33 1.43 -2.88
N SER A 15 10.89 2.31 -1.98
CA SER A 15 11.58 2.60 -0.72
C SER A 15 11.42 1.46 0.30
N SER A 16 10.28 0.78 0.27
CA SER A 16 9.93 -0.30 1.21
C SER A 16 10.41 -1.69 0.76
N ALA A 17 11.27 -1.75 -0.25
CA ALA A 17 11.85 -3.00 -0.75
C ALA A 17 12.60 -3.74 0.38
N PRO A 18 12.56 -5.09 0.42
CA PRO A 18 13.16 -5.88 1.50
C PRO A 18 14.69 -5.70 1.60
N GLU A 19 15.36 -5.25 0.54
CA GLU A 19 16.79 -4.87 0.58
C GLU A 19 17.08 -3.60 1.39
N LYS A 20 16.07 -2.72 1.54
CA LYS A 20 16.17 -1.43 2.24
C LYS A 20 15.56 -1.45 3.63
N VAL A 21 14.74 -2.46 3.92
CA VAL A 21 14.03 -2.59 5.20
C VAL A 21 14.75 -3.65 6.03
N MET A 22 15.38 -3.22 7.12
CA MET A 22 15.96 -4.12 8.12
C MET A 22 14.88 -5.11 8.55
N PRO A 23 15.15 -6.43 8.67
CA PRO A 23 14.14 -7.39 9.10
C PRO A 23 13.59 -6.95 10.45
N LEU A 24 12.36 -6.44 10.44
CA LEU A 24 11.63 -6.02 11.63
C LEU A 24 11.48 -7.27 12.48
N ALA A 25 12.11 -7.27 13.65
CA ALA A 25 12.17 -8.43 14.56
C ALA A 25 10.80 -8.83 15.14
N ASP A 26 9.77 -8.03 14.88
CA ASP A 26 8.40 -8.25 15.31
C ASP A 26 7.54 -8.73 14.12
N GLY A 27 7.03 -9.96 14.24
CA GLY A 27 6.21 -10.60 13.22
C GLY A 27 4.92 -9.84 12.89
N VAL A 28 4.33 -9.14 13.87
CA VAL A 28 3.13 -8.31 13.65
C VAL A 28 3.48 -7.07 12.84
N LEU A 29 4.58 -6.40 13.20
CA LEU A 29 5.04 -5.21 12.47
C LEU A 29 5.48 -5.54 11.04
N SER A 30 6.11 -6.70 10.86
CA SER A 30 6.47 -7.21 9.52
C SER A 30 5.22 -7.53 8.71
N PHE A 31 4.18 -8.10 9.32
CA PHE A 31 2.89 -8.36 8.67
C PHE A 31 2.18 -7.06 8.23
N ILE A 32 2.08 -6.08 9.12
CA ILE A 32 1.49 -4.76 8.80
C ILE A 32 2.26 -4.09 7.67
N HIS A 33 3.59 -4.09 7.74
CA HIS A 33 4.44 -3.51 6.71
C HIS A 33 4.22 -4.17 5.34
N HIS A 34 4.18 -5.51 5.29
CA HIS A 34 3.87 -6.22 4.05
C HIS A 34 2.47 -5.89 3.53
N GLN A 35 1.45 -5.87 4.39
CA GLN A 35 0.08 -5.56 3.96
C GLN A 35 -0.05 -4.14 3.40
N VAL A 36 0.58 -3.14 4.01
CA VAL A 36 0.57 -1.77 3.49
C VAL A 36 1.26 -1.69 2.12
N ILE A 37 2.35 -2.43 1.90
CA ILE A 37 3.01 -2.49 0.59
C ILE A 37 2.10 -3.13 -0.45
N GLU A 38 1.46 -4.24 -0.12
CA GLU A 38 0.59 -4.96 -1.06
C GLU A 38 -0.66 -4.14 -1.42
N LEU A 39 -1.28 -3.47 -0.45
CA LEU A 39 -2.39 -2.52 -0.70
C LEU A 39 -1.94 -1.34 -1.58
N SER A 40 -0.72 -0.83 -1.36
CA SER A 40 -0.16 0.25 -2.17
C SER A 40 0.11 -0.20 -3.62
N ARG A 41 0.57 -1.45 -3.80
CA ARG A 41 0.78 -2.07 -5.11
C ARG A 41 -0.53 -2.26 -5.86
N ASP A 42 -1.53 -2.86 -5.21
CA ASP A 42 -2.85 -3.04 -5.81
C ASP A 42 -3.44 -1.68 -6.22
N CYS A 43 -3.35 -0.67 -5.37
CA CYS A 43 -3.81 0.68 -5.68
C CYS A 43 -3.10 1.29 -6.90
N LEU A 44 -1.78 1.10 -7.01
CA LEU A 44 -1.02 1.57 -8.17
C LEU A 44 -1.43 0.84 -9.46
N ASP A 45 -1.62 -0.47 -9.41
CA ASP A 45 -2.01 -1.27 -10.57
C ASP A 45 -3.44 -0.94 -11.01
N LYS A 46 -4.38 -0.85 -10.07
CA LYS A 46 -5.76 -0.40 -10.35
C LYS A 46 -5.79 1.00 -10.93
N SER A 47 -4.90 1.89 -10.49
CA SER A 47 -4.77 3.25 -11.04
C SER A 47 -4.33 3.22 -12.50
N ARG A 48 -3.31 2.42 -12.82
CA ARG A 48 -2.80 2.25 -14.18
C ARG A 48 -3.79 1.58 -15.12
N GLU A 49 -4.60 0.65 -14.61
CA GLU A 49 -5.68 -0.01 -15.35
C GLU A 49 -6.92 0.90 -15.52
N GLY A 50 -6.96 2.06 -14.86
CA GLY A 50 -8.11 2.96 -14.88
C GLY A 50 -9.33 2.43 -14.10
N LEU A 51 -9.12 1.49 -13.17
CA LEU A 51 -10.15 0.87 -12.34
C LEU A 51 -10.35 1.57 -10.99
N ILE A 52 -9.61 2.64 -10.72
CA ILE A 52 -9.80 3.45 -9.51
C ILE A 52 -11.14 4.16 -9.55
N THR A 53 -11.96 3.90 -8.54
CA THR A 53 -13.26 4.55 -8.32
C THR A 53 -13.32 5.09 -6.90
N SER A 54 -14.28 5.99 -6.62
CA SER A 54 -14.50 6.45 -5.25
C SER A 54 -14.80 5.28 -4.29
N ARG A 55 -15.51 4.25 -4.77
CA ARG A 55 -15.78 3.03 -3.98
C ARG A 55 -14.51 2.28 -3.63
N TYR A 56 -13.59 2.14 -4.58
CA TYR A 56 -12.30 1.51 -4.33
C TYR A 56 -11.54 2.22 -3.20
N PHE A 57 -11.54 3.55 -3.16
CA PHE A 57 -10.89 4.30 -2.07
C PHE A 57 -11.55 4.06 -0.71
N TYR A 58 -12.88 3.91 -0.65
CA TYR A 58 -13.56 3.52 0.60
C TYR A 58 -13.14 2.13 1.06
N GLU A 59 -13.11 1.14 0.14
CA GLU A 59 -12.69 -0.22 0.46
C GLU A 59 -11.21 -0.27 0.89
N LEU A 60 -10.34 0.50 0.22
CA LEU A 60 -8.93 0.64 0.58
C LEU A 60 -8.77 1.26 1.99
N GLN A 61 -9.56 2.29 2.30
CA GLN A 61 -9.54 2.93 3.62
C GLN A 61 -10.01 1.96 4.71
N GLU A 62 -11.10 1.21 4.50
CA GLU A 62 -11.56 0.19 5.45
C GLU A 62 -10.50 -0.90 5.67
N ASN A 63 -9.80 -1.33 4.63
CA ASN A 63 -8.73 -2.32 4.75
C ASN A 63 -7.55 -1.79 5.58
N LEU A 64 -7.20 -0.51 5.41
CA LEU A 64 -6.18 0.15 6.23
C LEU A 64 -6.62 0.31 7.70
N GLU A 65 -7.89 0.64 7.93
CA GLU A 65 -8.44 0.76 9.29
C GLU A 65 -8.49 -0.59 10.01
N LYS A 66 -8.88 -1.67 9.32
CA LYS A 66 -8.82 -3.03 9.87
C LYS A 66 -7.39 -3.43 10.23
N LEU A 67 -6.43 -3.13 9.35
CA LEU A 67 -5.02 -3.41 9.60
C LEU A 67 -4.45 -2.64 10.80
N HIS A 68 -5.01 -1.46 11.12
CA HIS A 68 -4.62 -0.68 12.29
C HIS A 68 -5.25 -1.20 13.60
N GLN A 69 -6.36 -1.93 13.52
CA GLN A 69 -7.05 -2.48 14.70
C GLN A 69 -6.53 -3.87 15.13
N ASP A 70 -5.76 -4.55 14.27
CA ASP A 70 -5.00 -5.78 14.57
C ASP A 70 -3.61 -5.47 15.18
#